data_AF-A0A1E5PK68-F1
#
_entry.id   AF-A0A1E5PK68-F1
#
_cell.length_a   1.000
_cell.length_b   1.000
_cell.length_c   1.000
_cell.angle_alpha   90.00
_cell.angle_beta   90.00
_cell.angle_gamma   90.00
#
_symmetry.space_group_name_H-M   'P 1'
#
loop_
_entity.id
_entity.type
_entity.pdbx_description
1 polymer ?
#
loop_
_entity_poly.entity_id
_entity_poly.type
_entity_poly.pdbx_seq_one_letter_code
_entity_poly.pdbx_strand_id
1 'polypeptide(L)'
;MSAWSAGPPPAAGGGAGSGSGTATTRTRVAQSDDRVDGAVSAGDLAAPLHLVRPAAAGGRGSCPRPDRPDRLPPAQHLSTSLRFDEETMSTASHQPATKPVAAPSTPGRTAEEEQIMAVADTLVLAYGLHPADITRIPEGTATDNYAVVDQAGRWHFAKVYRTREHLDLERASVELSEYCADGGVATARATRTREHELIATHGPLPLSLWSYVPHTATAEGGLRGARWAAVGTAMGRLHSRLAAHPAAAPTLKPGAAVGDVATARDSYESLILAFQSKPRLGEFEAWSLQATRERQALLGGVERILASLPPLTIQILHGDLSGPNVLLKDDDAAAFVDFRPPTPWYLAWEIARLGCDPSSVLANGVEGWLTGYTDLTLAYRDANPKASANDLVSSLRVGCAAVLCSTFPFSAPVKRPHIVDAALESYGRARHQADLMLLDQLPVLEEALRDALR
;
A
#
# COMPACT_ATOMS: atom_id res chain seq x y z
N MET A 1 -17.17 -1.72 -2.35
CA MET A 1 -17.86 -0.41 -2.38
C MET A 1 -18.95 -0.37 -1.32
N SER A 2 -18.56 -0.03 -0.09
CA SER A 2 -19.44 0.51 0.93
C SER A 2 -18.65 1.64 1.59
N ALA A 3 -19.08 2.87 1.33
CA ALA A 3 -18.48 4.05 1.93
C ALA A 3 -18.77 4.04 3.44
N TRP A 4 -17.74 4.30 4.23
CA TRP A 4 -17.86 4.63 5.64
C TRP A 4 -18.59 5.97 5.78
N SER A 5 -19.90 5.89 5.87
CA SER A 5 -20.76 6.97 6.34
C SER A 5 -21.63 6.41 7.46
N ALA A 6 -21.07 6.32 8.67
CA ALA A 6 -21.91 6.48 9.84
C ALA A 6 -22.39 7.94 9.79
N GLY A 7 -23.61 8.14 9.27
CA GLY A 7 -24.24 9.44 9.25
C GLY A 7 -24.29 10.02 10.67
N PRO A 8 -24.21 11.35 10.84
CA PRO A 8 -24.37 11.97 12.15
C PRO A 8 -25.74 11.60 12.75
N PRO A 9 -25.89 11.61 14.09
CA PRO A 9 -27.15 11.26 14.73
C PRO A 9 -28.29 12.20 14.25
N PRO A 10 -29.54 11.71 14.20
CA PRO A 10 -30.68 12.57 13.87
C PRO A 10 -30.78 13.69 14.90
N ALA A 11 -30.76 14.93 14.41
CA ALA A 11 -31.08 16.10 15.21
C ALA A 11 -32.50 15.95 15.77
N ALA A 12 -32.63 16.12 17.09
CA ALA A 12 -33.93 16.23 17.73
C ALA A 12 -34.72 17.38 17.06
N GLY A 13 -35.94 17.06 16.63
CA GLY A 13 -36.74 17.89 15.73
C GLY A 13 -37.16 19.24 16.31
N GLY A 14 -37.41 20.17 15.38
CA GLY A 14 -38.10 21.42 15.64
C GLY A 14 -38.40 22.18 14.35
N GLY A 15 -39.66 22.13 13.89
CA GLY A 15 -40.33 23.29 13.28
C GLY A 15 -40.23 23.50 11.77
N ALA A 16 -41.30 23.06 11.09
CA ALA A 16 -41.95 23.59 9.89
C ALA A 16 -41.38 24.83 9.18
N GLY A 17 -41.29 24.75 7.86
CA GLY A 17 -41.15 25.91 6.97
C GLY A 17 -41.21 25.54 5.49
N SER A 18 -42.40 25.65 4.90
CA SER A 18 -42.77 25.48 3.49
C SER A 18 -41.98 26.36 2.51
N GLY A 19 -41.72 25.88 1.29
CA GLY A 19 -41.31 26.74 0.18
C GLY A 19 -41.00 26.00 -1.13
N SER A 20 -41.99 25.94 -2.01
CA SER A 20 -41.97 25.47 -3.40
C SER A 20 -40.99 26.20 -4.33
N GLY A 21 -40.48 25.53 -5.38
CA GLY A 21 -39.87 26.24 -6.51
C GLY A 21 -39.21 25.37 -7.57
N THR A 22 -39.98 25.01 -8.59
CA THR A 22 -39.61 24.41 -9.89
C THR A 22 -38.55 25.18 -10.69
N ALA A 23 -37.69 24.49 -11.46
CA ALA A 23 -37.65 24.57 -12.94
C ALA A 23 -36.43 23.87 -13.61
N THR A 24 -36.79 23.02 -14.57
CA THR A 24 -36.11 22.47 -15.76
C THR A 24 -35.28 23.48 -16.59
N THR A 25 -34.15 23.08 -17.23
CA THR A 25 -34.03 22.83 -18.70
C THR A 25 -32.62 22.44 -19.20
N ARG A 26 -32.61 21.38 -20.05
CA ARG A 26 -31.93 21.13 -21.35
C ARG A 26 -30.46 21.53 -21.63
N THR A 27 -29.68 20.47 -21.89
CA THR A 27 -29.02 20.07 -23.17
C THR A 27 -28.41 21.14 -24.10
N ARG A 28 -27.11 20.98 -24.41
CA ARG A 28 -26.62 21.08 -25.79
C ARG A 28 -25.35 20.25 -26.05
N VAL A 29 -25.46 19.44 -27.10
CA VAL A 29 -24.40 18.73 -27.83
C VAL A 29 -23.72 19.71 -28.78
N ALA A 30 -22.41 19.59 -28.97
CA ALA A 30 -21.73 20.06 -30.18
C ALA A 30 -20.55 19.14 -30.52
N GLN A 31 -20.73 18.43 -31.63
CA GLN A 31 -19.74 17.72 -32.44
C GLN A 31 -19.19 18.72 -33.46
N SER A 32 -17.89 18.68 -33.75
CA SER A 32 -17.36 19.03 -35.08
C SER A 32 -16.01 18.36 -35.29
N ASP A 33 -15.98 17.53 -36.33
CA ASP A 33 -14.80 17.00 -37.00
C ASP A 33 -13.89 18.12 -37.54
N ASP A 34 -12.58 17.86 -37.60
CA ASP A 34 -11.86 17.99 -38.87
C ASP A 34 -10.51 17.24 -38.86
N ARG A 35 -10.31 16.47 -39.93
CA ARG A 35 -9.08 15.77 -40.34
C ARG A 35 -8.25 16.70 -41.22
N VAL A 36 -6.91 16.66 -41.09
CA VAL A 36 -6.00 16.85 -42.23
C VAL A 36 -4.77 15.93 -42.08
N ASP A 37 -4.51 15.16 -43.14
CA ASP A 37 -3.35 14.29 -43.37
C ASP A 37 -2.05 15.06 -43.63
N GLY A 38 -0.89 14.46 -43.33
CA GLY A 38 0.42 14.98 -43.73
C GLY A 38 1.56 13.98 -43.53
N ALA A 39 2.09 13.47 -44.64
CA ALA A 39 3.01 12.34 -44.78
C ALA A 39 4.52 12.66 -44.57
N VAL A 40 5.25 11.65 -44.07
CA VAL A 40 6.58 11.11 -44.49
C VAL A 40 7.80 12.05 -44.59
N SER A 41 8.88 11.72 -43.85
CA SER A 41 10.19 11.41 -44.45
C SER A 41 11.15 10.69 -43.50
N ALA A 42 11.79 9.65 -44.02
CA ALA A 42 12.94 8.96 -43.46
C ALA A 42 14.25 9.70 -43.80
N GLY A 43 15.31 9.45 -43.02
CA GLY A 43 16.67 9.91 -43.30
C GLY A 43 17.68 9.38 -42.28
N ASP A 44 18.41 8.33 -42.67
CA ASP A 44 19.61 7.79 -42.02
C ASP A 44 20.72 8.82 -41.84
N LEU A 45 21.65 8.58 -40.89
CA LEU A 45 23.12 8.57 -41.11
C LEU A 45 23.93 8.31 -39.81
N ALA A 46 24.63 7.17 -39.82
CA ALA A 46 26.01 6.87 -39.41
C ALA A 46 26.70 7.50 -38.17
N ALA A 47 27.32 6.61 -37.38
CA ALA A 47 28.33 6.79 -36.33
C ALA A 47 29.76 7.08 -36.90
N PRO A 48 30.90 6.86 -36.21
CA PRO A 48 31.30 6.96 -34.79
C PRO A 48 32.61 7.79 -34.60
N LEU A 49 33.04 8.10 -33.36
CA LEU A 49 34.45 8.47 -33.09
C LEU A 49 35.01 7.92 -31.77
N HIS A 50 36.27 7.50 -31.87
CA HIS A 50 37.17 6.89 -30.89
C HIS A 50 37.68 7.83 -29.79
N LEU A 51 38.03 7.27 -28.62
CA LEU A 51 39.14 7.70 -27.75
C LEU A 51 39.43 6.54 -26.75
N VAL A 52 40.46 5.71 -26.97
CA VAL A 52 41.87 5.84 -26.54
C VAL A 52 42.06 5.91 -25.01
N ARG A 53 42.70 4.84 -24.51
CA ARG A 53 43.26 4.56 -23.18
C ARG A 53 44.49 5.47 -22.87
N PRO A 54 44.94 5.61 -21.61
CA PRO A 54 45.95 4.66 -21.10
C PRO A 54 45.94 4.37 -19.59
N ALA A 55 46.74 3.36 -19.24
CA ALA A 55 47.06 2.85 -17.90
C ALA A 55 48.38 3.43 -17.35
N ALA A 56 48.55 3.43 -16.03
CA ALA A 56 49.80 3.23 -15.25
C ALA A 56 49.48 3.48 -13.76
N ALA A 57 49.62 2.53 -12.83
CA ALA A 57 50.84 1.96 -12.22
C ALA A 57 51.40 2.77 -11.03
N GLY A 58 51.54 2.08 -9.88
CA GLY A 58 52.63 2.30 -8.91
C GLY A 58 52.26 2.99 -7.59
N GLY A 59 52.58 2.34 -6.46
CA GLY A 59 52.66 3.01 -5.17
C GLY A 59 52.56 2.09 -3.95
N ARG A 60 53.65 1.40 -3.60
CA ARG A 60 53.84 0.74 -2.30
C ARG A 60 54.04 1.81 -1.22
N GLY A 61 53.39 1.65 -0.07
CA GLY A 61 53.62 2.47 1.12
C GLY A 61 53.13 1.74 2.36
N SER A 62 54.04 1.05 3.04
CA SER A 62 53.85 0.38 4.32
C SER A 62 53.99 1.38 5.47
N CYS A 63 52.99 1.45 6.35
CA CYS A 63 53.09 2.09 7.68
C CYS A 63 52.18 1.36 8.70
N PRO A 64 52.45 1.51 10.00
CA PRO A 64 52.32 0.44 11.00
C PRO A 64 50.92 0.30 11.62
N ARG A 65 50.62 -0.92 12.07
CA ARG A 65 49.45 -1.29 12.87
C ARG A 65 49.48 -0.60 14.24
N PRO A 66 48.37 0.00 14.68
CA PRO A 66 48.06 0.16 16.09
C PRO A 66 47.09 -0.95 16.57
N ASP A 67 47.11 -1.14 17.88
CA ASP A 67 46.54 -2.24 18.64
C ASP A 67 45.03 -2.50 18.46
N ARG A 68 44.70 -3.79 18.57
CA ARG A 68 43.33 -4.32 18.72
C ARG A 68 42.76 -3.93 20.08
N PRO A 69 41.50 -3.46 20.13
CA PRO A 69 40.60 -3.82 21.20
C PRO A 69 39.44 -4.69 20.68
N ASP A 70 39.15 -5.72 21.47
CA ASP A 70 37.89 -6.43 21.67
C ASP A 70 36.98 -6.82 20.50
N ARG A 71 36.84 -8.15 20.39
CA ARG A 71 35.90 -8.89 19.55
C ARG A 71 34.46 -8.53 19.94
N LEU A 72 33.78 -7.76 19.08
CA LEU A 72 32.33 -7.86 18.94
C LEU A 72 31.98 -9.17 18.19
N PRO A 73 30.85 -9.82 18.54
CA PRO A 73 30.43 -11.05 17.87
C PRO A 73 30.07 -10.79 16.40
N PRO A 74 30.18 -11.81 15.53
CA PRO A 74 29.92 -11.65 14.10
C PRO A 74 28.46 -11.27 13.87
N ALA A 75 28.24 -10.17 13.16
CA ALA A 75 26.96 -9.85 12.54
C ALA A 75 26.56 -11.02 11.63
N GLN A 76 25.48 -11.70 11.98
CA GLN A 76 24.85 -12.68 11.12
C GLN A 76 24.33 -11.94 9.89
N HIS A 77 25.00 -12.13 8.75
CA HIS A 77 24.47 -11.77 7.45
C HIS A 77 23.24 -12.66 7.18
N LEU A 78 22.07 -12.21 7.65
CA LEU A 78 20.80 -12.66 7.12
C LEU A 78 20.71 -12.13 5.69
N SER A 79 21.01 -13.00 4.73
CA SER A 79 20.66 -12.78 3.32
C SER A 79 19.15 -12.94 3.20
N THR A 80 18.39 -11.96 3.70
CA THR A 80 16.96 -11.84 3.46
C THR A 80 16.80 -11.50 1.99
N SER A 81 16.52 -12.52 1.17
CA SER A 81 15.95 -12.29 -0.15
C SER A 81 14.66 -11.50 0.09
N LEU A 82 14.67 -10.22 -0.27
CA LEU A 82 13.53 -9.31 -0.17
C LEU A 82 12.47 -9.84 -1.13
N ARG A 83 11.66 -10.81 -0.68
CA ARG A 83 10.56 -11.34 -1.47
C ARG A 83 9.48 -10.29 -1.53
N PHE A 84 9.04 -9.99 -2.76
CA PHE A 84 7.83 -9.24 -3.02
C PHE A 84 6.63 -10.11 -2.60
N ASP A 85 6.37 -10.21 -1.29
CA ASP A 85 5.19 -10.90 -0.76
C ASP A 85 3.97 -9.97 -0.85
N GLU A 86 3.66 -9.50 -2.07
CA GLU A 86 2.34 -8.95 -2.39
C GLU A 86 1.24 -10.00 -2.19
N GLU A 87 1.57 -11.27 -1.99
CA GLU A 87 0.61 -12.29 -1.56
C GLU A 87 0.01 -11.98 -0.17
N THR A 88 0.62 -11.11 0.62
CA THR A 88 0.02 -10.60 1.87
C THR A 88 -0.86 -9.36 1.67
N MET A 89 -1.14 -8.95 0.42
CA MET A 89 -2.10 -7.88 0.13
C MET A 89 -3.50 -8.26 0.59
N SER A 90 -4.05 -7.34 1.40
CA SER A 90 -5.42 -7.33 1.87
C SER A 90 -6.33 -6.85 0.74
N THR A 91 -7.00 -7.77 0.06
CA THR A 91 -8.21 -7.45 -0.70
C THR A 91 -9.41 -7.98 0.08
N ALA A 92 -10.33 -7.08 0.40
CA ALA A 92 -11.55 -7.37 1.13
C ALA A 92 -12.31 -8.54 0.49
N SER A 93 -12.46 -9.66 1.21
CA SER A 93 -13.68 -10.47 1.29
C SER A 93 -13.47 -11.68 2.20
N HIS A 94 -14.56 -12.13 2.81
CA HIS A 94 -14.66 -12.99 3.99
C HIS A 94 -13.89 -14.32 3.90
N GLN A 95 -12.92 -14.51 4.80
CA GLN A 95 -12.59 -15.86 5.25
C GLN A 95 -13.75 -16.38 6.13
N PRO A 96 -14.40 -17.51 5.80
CA PRO A 96 -15.06 -18.26 6.85
C PRO A 96 -13.98 -18.67 7.84
N ALA A 97 -14.16 -18.28 9.10
CA ALA A 97 -13.29 -18.67 10.20
C ALA A 97 -12.94 -20.16 10.05
N THR A 98 -11.65 -20.49 10.03
CA THR A 98 -11.23 -21.87 10.35
C THR A 98 -11.93 -22.22 11.64
N LYS A 99 -12.83 -23.23 11.59
CA LYS A 99 -13.62 -23.67 12.75
C LYS A 99 -12.70 -23.64 13.97
N PRO A 100 -12.95 -22.77 14.96
CA PRO A 100 -12.26 -22.90 16.22
C PRO A 100 -12.50 -24.32 16.71
N VAL A 101 -11.48 -24.95 17.28
CA VAL A 101 -11.71 -26.11 18.13
C VAL A 101 -12.71 -25.62 19.19
N ALA A 102 -13.97 -25.99 19.01
CA ALA A 102 -15.07 -25.40 19.74
C ALA A 102 -14.88 -25.73 21.22
N ALA A 103 -14.54 -24.71 22.01
CA ALA A 103 -14.93 -24.71 23.40
C ALA A 103 -16.47 -24.90 23.45
N PRO A 104 -17.01 -25.63 24.43
CA PRO A 104 -18.44 -25.85 24.53
C PRO A 104 -19.17 -24.51 24.54
N SER A 105 -19.92 -24.23 23.47
CA SER A 105 -20.72 -23.02 23.29
C SER A 105 -21.77 -22.94 24.40
N THR A 106 -22.03 -21.73 24.89
CA THR A 106 -23.12 -21.54 25.86
C THR A 106 -24.44 -21.72 25.09
N PRO A 107 -25.37 -22.59 25.54
CA PRO A 107 -26.62 -22.81 24.81
C PRO A 107 -27.36 -21.49 24.52
N GLY A 108 -27.60 -21.21 23.24
CA GLY A 108 -28.42 -20.07 22.80
C GLY A 108 -27.68 -18.81 22.32
N ARG A 109 -26.34 -18.79 22.29
CA ARG A 109 -25.57 -17.66 21.74
C ARG A 109 -24.95 -17.96 20.39
N THR A 110 -24.85 -16.96 19.52
CA THR A 110 -24.10 -17.06 18.26
C THR A 110 -22.60 -16.91 18.51
N ALA A 111 -21.77 -17.42 17.60
CA ALA A 111 -20.31 -17.26 17.70
C ALA A 111 -19.88 -15.78 17.67
N GLU A 112 -20.64 -14.93 16.99
CA GLU A 112 -20.39 -13.49 16.94
C GLU A 112 -20.70 -12.81 18.28
N GLU A 113 -21.81 -13.17 18.93
CA GLU A 113 -22.13 -12.70 20.28
C GLU A 113 -21.07 -13.12 21.31
N GLU A 114 -20.57 -14.37 21.23
CA GLU A 114 -19.48 -14.84 22.06
C GLU A 114 -18.19 -14.03 21.85
N GLN A 115 -17.85 -13.71 20.60
CA GLN A 115 -16.68 -12.90 20.29
C GLN A 115 -16.84 -11.45 20.76
N ILE A 116 -18.01 -10.83 20.58
CA ILE A 116 -18.30 -9.47 21.07
C ILE A 116 -18.19 -9.39 22.59
N MET A 117 -18.72 -10.37 23.32
CA MET A 117 -18.54 -10.42 24.78
C MET A 117 -17.07 -10.56 25.17
N ALA A 118 -16.30 -11.40 24.49
CA ALA A 118 -14.87 -11.55 24.76
C ALA A 118 -14.08 -10.26 24.47
N VAL A 119 -14.48 -9.48 23.46
CA VAL A 119 -13.95 -8.13 23.22
C VAL A 119 -14.31 -7.21 24.38
N ALA A 120 -15.58 -7.17 24.80
CA ALA A 120 -16.03 -6.35 25.92
C ALA A 120 -15.27 -6.66 27.21
N ASP A 121 -15.11 -7.94 27.55
CA ASP A 121 -14.36 -8.40 28.71
C ASP A 121 -12.90 -7.97 28.63
N THR A 122 -12.26 -8.08 27.46
CA THR A 122 -10.88 -7.63 27.26
C THR A 122 -10.74 -6.12 27.44
N LEU A 123 -11.69 -5.33 26.93
CA LEU A 123 -11.71 -3.86 27.09
C LEU A 123 -11.84 -3.46 28.57
N VAL A 124 -12.72 -4.10 29.33
CA VAL A 124 -12.90 -3.82 30.75
C VAL A 124 -11.68 -4.22 31.57
N LEU A 125 -11.15 -5.43 31.32
CA LEU A 125 -10.03 -5.97 32.08
C LEU A 125 -8.73 -5.22 31.79
N ALA A 126 -8.32 -5.16 30.52
CA ALA A 126 -7.00 -4.65 30.13
C ALA A 126 -6.95 -3.12 29.97
N TYR A 127 -8.05 -2.49 29.52
CA TYR A 127 -8.07 -1.05 29.24
C TYR A 127 -8.89 -0.25 30.27
N GLY A 128 -9.68 -0.91 31.11
CA GLY A 128 -10.62 -0.23 31.99
C GLY A 128 -11.72 0.53 31.28
N LEU A 129 -11.98 0.14 30.03
CA LEU A 129 -12.97 0.76 29.17
C LEU A 129 -14.25 -0.06 29.23
N HIS A 130 -15.35 0.59 29.62
CA HIS A 130 -16.67 -0.02 29.61
C HIS A 130 -17.37 0.33 28.29
N PRO A 131 -17.55 -0.64 27.37
CA PRO A 131 -18.24 -0.39 26.11
C PRO A 131 -19.74 -0.23 26.36
N ALA A 132 -20.35 0.75 25.69
CA ALA A 132 -21.79 0.90 25.55
C ALA A 132 -22.30 0.18 24.29
N ASP A 133 -21.50 0.17 23.22
CA ASP A 133 -21.80 -0.54 21.97
C ASP A 133 -20.52 -1.09 21.33
N ILE A 134 -20.64 -2.24 20.66
CA ILE A 134 -19.56 -2.89 19.91
C ILE A 134 -20.15 -3.42 18.61
N THR A 135 -19.68 -2.88 17.50
CA THR A 135 -20.09 -3.30 16.16
C THR A 135 -18.91 -3.89 15.41
N ARG A 136 -19.08 -5.09 14.85
CA ARG A 136 -18.06 -5.71 14.00
C ARG A 136 -17.90 -4.93 12.70
N ILE A 137 -16.65 -4.75 12.29
CA ILE A 137 -16.25 -4.19 11.02
C ILE A 137 -15.92 -5.38 10.10
N PRO A 138 -16.70 -5.62 9.03
CA PRO A 138 -16.50 -6.80 8.17
C PRO A 138 -15.19 -6.75 7.38
N GLU A 139 -14.54 -5.58 7.29
CA GLU A 139 -13.26 -5.38 6.64
C GLU A 139 -12.09 -5.87 7.51
N GLY A 140 -11.19 -6.66 6.92
CA GLY A 140 -9.97 -7.16 7.58
C GLY A 140 -9.63 -8.58 7.14
N THR A 141 -8.41 -8.79 6.66
CA THR A 141 -7.96 -10.10 6.18
C THR A 141 -7.22 -10.89 7.26
N ALA A 142 -6.42 -10.23 8.10
CA ALA A 142 -5.61 -10.87 9.14
C ALA A 142 -6.19 -10.74 10.57
N THR A 143 -7.02 -9.72 10.81
CA THR A 143 -7.59 -9.41 12.13
C THR A 143 -9.11 -9.31 12.07
N ASP A 144 -9.75 -9.46 13.22
CA ASP A 144 -11.15 -9.11 13.39
C ASP A 144 -11.24 -7.71 13.98
N ASN A 145 -11.92 -6.81 13.28
CA ASN A 145 -11.94 -5.39 13.59
C ASN A 145 -13.30 -5.00 14.15
N TYR A 146 -13.32 -4.07 15.11
CA TYR A 146 -14.53 -3.63 15.79
C TYR A 146 -14.53 -2.12 15.99
N ALA A 147 -15.67 -1.49 15.74
CA ALA A 147 -15.96 -0.15 16.22
C ALA A 147 -16.55 -0.27 17.63
N VAL A 148 -16.03 0.51 18.57
CA VAL A 148 -16.43 0.47 19.98
C VAL A 148 -16.86 1.87 20.39
N VAL A 149 -18.05 1.99 20.98
CA VAL A 149 -18.50 3.22 21.63
C VAL A 149 -18.45 2.98 23.14
N ASP A 150 -17.71 3.81 23.88
CA ASP A 150 -17.68 3.71 25.34
C ASP A 150 -18.91 4.35 26.01
N GLN A 151 -19.09 4.14 27.32
CA GLN A 151 -20.20 4.74 28.08
C GLN A 151 -20.23 6.28 28.08
N ALA A 152 -19.12 6.94 27.72
CA ALA A 152 -19.08 8.39 27.55
C ALA A 152 -19.41 8.83 26.11
N GLY A 153 -19.76 7.90 25.22
CA GLY A 153 -20.06 8.16 23.81
C GLY A 153 -18.84 8.35 22.92
N ARG A 154 -17.62 8.02 23.39
CA ARG A 154 -16.41 8.15 22.58
C ARG A 154 -16.19 6.89 21.74
N TRP A 155 -15.73 7.11 20.52
CA TRP A 155 -15.46 6.06 19.55
C TRP A 155 -14.02 5.57 19.64
N HIS A 156 -13.85 4.26 19.52
CA HIS A 156 -12.57 3.56 19.49
C HIS A 156 -12.60 2.51 18.38
N PHE A 157 -11.42 2.13 17.90
CA PHE A 157 -11.24 1.01 16.99
C PHE A 157 -10.48 -0.10 17.72
N ALA A 158 -11.07 -1.28 17.81
CA ALA A 158 -10.44 -2.45 18.42
C ALA A 158 -10.03 -3.46 17.35
N LYS A 159 -8.77 -3.87 17.39
CA LYS A 159 -8.18 -4.85 16.48
C LYS A 159 -7.86 -6.12 17.25
N VAL A 160 -8.59 -7.19 16.94
CA VAL A 160 -8.43 -8.51 17.57
C VAL A 160 -7.54 -9.38 16.71
N TYR A 161 -6.49 -9.93 17.32
CA TYR A 161 -5.57 -10.82 16.63
C TYR A 161 -6.06 -12.28 16.75
N ARG A 162 -6.21 -12.96 15.61
CA ARG A 162 -6.78 -14.31 15.57
C ARG A 162 -5.87 -15.36 16.20
N THR A 163 -4.56 -15.10 16.24
CA THR A 163 -3.55 -15.99 16.82
C THR A 163 -2.59 -15.22 17.72
N ARG A 164 -1.95 -15.92 18.65
CA ARG A 164 -0.90 -15.35 19.51
C ARG A 164 0.51 -15.51 18.95
N GLU A 165 0.68 -16.32 17.90
CA GLU A 165 1.98 -16.76 17.36
C GLU A 165 2.82 -15.63 16.75
N HIS A 166 2.20 -14.50 16.39
CA HIS A 166 2.86 -13.37 15.72
C HIS A 166 2.67 -12.03 16.44
N LEU A 167 2.29 -12.04 17.71
CA LEU A 167 2.01 -10.80 18.44
C LEU A 167 3.22 -9.88 18.60
N ASP A 168 4.43 -10.42 18.56
CA ASP A 168 5.64 -9.59 18.61
C ASP A 168 5.81 -8.75 17.34
N LEU A 169 5.46 -9.31 16.18
CA LEU A 169 5.43 -8.56 14.92
C LEU A 169 4.33 -7.50 14.95
N GLU A 170 3.13 -7.89 15.39
CA GLU A 170 2.02 -6.94 15.52
C GLU A 170 2.35 -5.81 16.48
N ARG A 171 3.00 -6.10 17.62
CA ARG A 171 3.47 -5.10 18.56
C ARG A 171 4.46 -4.13 17.90
N ALA A 172 5.44 -4.66 17.16
CA ALA A 172 6.40 -3.84 16.44
C ALA A 172 5.74 -2.93 15.38
N SER A 173 4.65 -3.38 14.75
CA SER A 173 3.83 -2.52 13.87
C SER A 173 3.16 -1.38 14.64
N VAL A 174 2.59 -1.66 15.82
CA VAL A 174 1.98 -0.60 16.67
C VAL A 174 3.04 0.40 17.14
N GLU A 175 4.20 -0.09 17.56
CA GLU A 175 5.33 0.75 17.97
C GLU A 175 5.81 1.66 16.84
N LEU A 176 5.83 1.17 15.60
CA LEU A 176 6.19 1.98 14.42
C LEU A 176 5.18 3.11 14.17
N SER A 177 3.88 2.84 14.32
CA SER A 177 2.83 3.87 14.23
C SER A 177 3.01 4.94 15.31
N GLU A 178 3.20 4.54 16.58
CA GLU A 178 3.41 5.46 17.70
C GLU A 178 4.70 6.27 17.53
N TYR A 179 5.79 5.66 17.05
CA TYR A 179 7.03 6.36 16.73
C TYR A 179 6.82 7.47 15.69
N CYS A 180 6.00 7.22 14.66
CA CYS A 180 5.66 8.23 13.67
C CYS A 180 4.84 9.36 14.28
N ALA A 181 3.86 8.99 15.10
CA ALA A 181 2.97 9.92 15.77
C ALA A 181 3.70 10.87 16.73
N ASP A 182 4.67 10.36 17.47
CA ASP A 182 5.55 11.16 18.33
C ASP A 182 6.45 12.12 17.53
N GLY A 183 6.63 11.86 16.24
CA GLY A 183 7.28 12.75 15.28
C GLY A 183 6.35 13.76 14.62
N GLY A 184 5.09 13.87 15.05
CA GLY A 184 4.09 14.77 14.48
C GLY A 184 3.46 14.29 13.18
N VAL A 185 3.67 13.03 12.79
CA VAL A 185 2.95 12.42 11.66
C VAL A 185 1.54 12.05 12.14
N ALA A 186 0.52 12.32 11.32
CA ALA A 186 -0.84 11.95 11.66
C ALA A 186 -1.03 10.43 11.50
N THR A 187 -1.30 9.74 12.61
CA THR A 187 -1.66 8.32 12.64
C THR A 187 -2.84 8.11 13.58
N ALA A 188 -3.52 6.96 13.47
CA ALA A 188 -4.39 6.52 14.55
C ALA A 188 -3.52 6.11 15.75
N ARG A 189 -3.74 6.76 16.91
CA ARG A 189 -2.95 6.52 18.12
C ARG A 189 -3.43 5.25 18.82
N ALA A 190 -2.50 4.43 19.28
CA ALA A 190 -2.82 3.29 20.13
C ALA A 190 -3.09 3.74 21.56
N THR A 191 -4.18 3.23 22.14
CA THR A 191 -4.44 3.33 23.57
C THR A 191 -3.66 2.23 24.28
N ARG A 192 -2.92 2.58 25.34
CA ARG A 192 -2.20 1.60 26.16
C ARG A 192 -3.14 0.92 27.16
N THR A 193 -2.83 -0.32 27.51
CA THR A 193 -3.46 -1.03 28.62
C THR A 193 -3.15 -0.35 29.96
N ARG A 194 -3.82 -0.78 31.03
CA ARG A 194 -3.54 -0.34 32.41
C ARG A 194 -2.11 -0.67 32.85
N GLU A 195 -1.54 -1.75 32.30
CA GLU A 195 -0.16 -2.19 32.49
C GLU A 195 0.82 -1.51 31.52
N HIS A 196 0.35 -0.50 30.76
CA HIS A 196 1.11 0.29 29.79
C HIS A 196 1.59 -0.46 28.53
N GLU A 197 0.97 -1.60 28.21
CA GLU A 197 1.23 -2.37 26.99
C GLU A 197 0.44 -1.83 25.80
N LEU A 198 0.94 -2.04 24.57
CA LEU A 198 0.26 -1.63 23.32
C LEU A 198 -0.72 -2.68 22.79
N ILE A 199 -0.55 -3.93 23.21
CA ILE A 199 -1.43 -5.04 22.87
C ILE A 199 -1.72 -5.76 24.19
N ALA A 200 -3.00 -5.86 24.54
CA ALA A 200 -3.44 -6.67 25.65
C ALA A 200 -3.20 -8.14 25.31
N THR A 201 -2.40 -8.86 26.11
CA THR A 201 -2.13 -10.29 25.93
C THR A 201 -2.74 -11.17 27.02
N HIS A 202 -3.09 -10.57 28.16
CA HIS A 202 -3.55 -11.26 29.37
C HIS A 202 -5.08 -11.39 29.49
N GLY A 203 -5.82 -11.11 28.41
CA GLY A 203 -7.28 -11.26 28.33
C GLY A 203 -7.74 -12.49 27.53
N PRO A 204 -9.08 -12.66 27.40
CA PRO A 204 -9.67 -13.69 26.55
C PRO A 204 -9.11 -13.65 25.11
N LEU A 205 -8.94 -12.43 24.59
CA LEU A 205 -8.46 -12.17 23.25
C LEU A 205 -7.22 -11.27 23.27
N PRO A 206 -6.21 -11.53 22.42
CA PRO A 206 -5.18 -10.54 22.16
C PRO A 206 -5.78 -9.37 21.36
N LEU A 207 -5.61 -8.15 21.86
CA LEU A 207 -6.32 -6.97 21.34
C LEU A 207 -5.49 -5.70 21.45
N SER A 208 -5.39 -4.92 20.37
CA SER A 208 -4.97 -3.51 20.42
C SER A 208 -6.19 -2.59 20.30
N LEU A 209 -6.16 -1.49 21.04
CA LEU A 209 -7.19 -0.46 21.02
C LEU A 209 -6.62 0.83 20.44
N TRP A 210 -7.37 1.49 19.58
CA TRP A 210 -6.90 2.64 18.82
C TRP A 210 -7.92 3.78 18.89
N SER A 211 -7.43 5.01 18.78
CA SER A 211 -8.27 6.19 18.59
C SER A 211 -9.05 6.04 17.29
N TYR A 212 -10.37 6.20 17.35
CA TYR A 212 -11.18 6.30 16.13
C TYR A 212 -10.95 7.67 15.49
N VAL A 213 -10.71 7.70 14.18
CA VAL A 213 -10.54 8.96 13.42
C VAL A 213 -11.89 9.29 12.77
N PRO A 214 -12.65 10.27 13.30
CA PRO A 214 -14.01 10.51 12.84
C PRO A 214 -14.04 11.28 11.52
N HIS A 215 -15.13 11.10 10.76
CA HIS A 215 -15.41 11.82 9.51
C HIS A 215 -14.33 11.65 8.43
N THR A 216 -13.73 10.46 8.38
CA THR A 216 -12.76 10.11 7.35
C THR A 216 -13.27 9.01 6.43
N ALA A 217 -12.84 9.05 5.17
CA ALA A 217 -12.94 7.95 4.23
C ALA A 217 -11.55 7.45 3.90
N THR A 218 -11.39 6.17 3.54
CA THR A 218 -10.12 5.70 3.00
C THR A 218 -9.84 6.36 1.64
N ALA A 219 -8.57 6.43 1.22
CA ALA A 219 -8.21 6.77 -0.14
C ALA A 219 -8.45 5.61 -1.14
N GLU A 220 -9.25 4.61 -0.74
CA GLU A 220 -9.72 3.54 -1.62
C GLU A 220 -10.60 4.14 -2.74
N GLY A 221 -10.32 3.78 -3.99
CA GLY A 221 -10.91 4.41 -5.18
C GLY A 221 -10.03 5.53 -5.78
N GLY A 222 -8.89 5.82 -5.15
CA GLY A 222 -7.80 6.59 -5.74
C GLY A 222 -7.79 8.08 -5.39
N LEU A 223 -6.70 8.75 -5.79
CA LEU A 223 -6.45 10.16 -5.56
C LEU A 223 -6.96 11.02 -6.72
N ARG A 224 -7.47 12.21 -6.40
CA ARG A 224 -8.02 13.20 -7.35
C ARG A 224 -7.84 14.61 -6.80
N GLY A 225 -7.67 15.59 -7.70
CA GLY A 225 -7.61 17.01 -7.34
C GLY A 225 -6.57 17.32 -6.27
N ALA A 226 -6.94 18.13 -5.26
CA ALA A 226 -6.03 18.59 -4.21
C ALA A 226 -5.47 17.47 -3.32
N ARG A 227 -6.09 16.28 -3.32
CA ARG A 227 -5.63 15.11 -2.54
C ARG A 227 -4.23 14.67 -2.92
N TRP A 228 -3.84 14.83 -4.18
CA TRP A 228 -2.51 14.45 -4.65
C TRP A 228 -1.40 15.15 -3.86
N ALA A 229 -1.45 16.48 -3.80
CA ALA A 229 -0.47 17.29 -3.08
C ALA A 229 -0.56 17.09 -1.55
N ALA A 230 -1.77 16.99 -1.00
CA ALA A 230 -1.97 16.78 0.44
C ALA A 230 -1.40 15.44 0.91
N VAL A 231 -1.69 14.36 0.18
CA VAL A 231 -1.13 13.03 0.43
C VAL A 231 0.37 13.01 0.21
N GLY A 232 0.88 13.66 -0.84
CA GLY A 232 2.32 13.81 -1.08
C GLY A 232 3.05 14.46 0.10
N THR A 233 2.50 15.56 0.61
CA THR A 233 3.02 16.25 1.80
C THR A 233 3.04 15.33 3.03
N ALA A 234 1.93 14.65 3.31
CA ALA A 234 1.82 13.76 4.46
C ALA A 234 2.77 12.56 4.37
N MET A 235 2.89 11.95 3.18
CA MET A 235 3.81 10.85 2.91
C MET A 235 5.27 11.30 3.01
N GLY A 236 5.60 12.52 2.56
CA GLY A 236 6.93 13.11 2.72
C GLY A 236 7.33 13.23 4.20
N ARG A 237 6.43 13.77 5.04
CA ARG A 237 6.64 13.87 6.48
C ARG A 237 6.81 12.49 7.12
N LEU A 238 5.96 11.52 6.74
CA LEU A 238 6.05 10.14 7.20
C LEU A 238 7.42 9.53 6.89
N HIS A 239 7.85 9.56 5.62
CA HIS A 239 9.11 8.97 5.20
C HIS A 239 10.32 9.70 5.82
N SER A 240 10.25 11.02 5.97
CA SER A 240 11.30 11.79 6.66
C SER A 240 11.43 11.38 8.13
N ARG A 241 10.31 11.09 8.81
CA ARG A 241 10.32 10.61 10.20
C ARG A 241 10.87 9.18 10.30
N LEU A 242 10.45 8.30 9.41
CA LEU A 242 10.88 6.91 9.37
C LEU A 242 12.36 6.75 8.99
N ALA A 243 12.92 7.67 8.21
CA ALA A 243 14.35 7.72 7.91
C ALA A 243 15.24 7.87 9.16
N ALA A 244 14.69 8.33 10.28
CA ALA A 244 15.39 8.45 11.57
C ALA A 244 15.15 7.26 12.52
N HIS A 245 14.39 6.25 12.10
CA HIS A 245 14.02 5.13 12.96
C HIS A 245 15.26 4.28 13.34
N PRO A 246 15.45 3.91 14.62
CA PRO A 246 16.68 3.26 15.09
C PRO A 246 16.92 1.86 14.52
N ALA A 247 15.89 1.18 14.01
CA ALA A 247 16.04 -0.16 13.43
C ALA A 247 16.91 -0.20 12.16
N ALA A 248 16.94 0.87 11.37
CA ALA A 248 17.84 0.97 10.22
C ALA A 248 17.97 2.43 9.74
N ALA A 249 19.20 2.82 9.39
CA ALA A 249 19.45 4.07 8.69
C ALA A 249 19.21 3.91 7.17
N PRO A 250 18.88 5.00 6.45
CA PRO A 250 18.78 4.99 4.99
C PRO A 250 20.10 4.56 4.34
N THR A 251 20.01 3.66 3.36
CA THR A 251 21.18 3.20 2.58
C THR A 251 20.83 3.07 1.11
N LEU A 252 21.83 3.23 0.23
CA LEU A 252 21.65 2.97 -1.20
C LEU A 252 21.81 1.48 -1.51
N LYS A 253 20.91 0.94 -2.33
CA LYS A 253 20.96 -0.44 -2.85
C LYS A 253 20.79 -0.44 -4.37
N PRO A 254 21.28 -1.47 -5.07
CA PRO A 254 21.05 -1.60 -6.51
C PRO A 254 19.55 -1.60 -6.83
N GLY A 255 19.08 -0.69 -7.69
CA GLY A 255 17.65 -0.63 -8.05
C GLY A 255 17.13 -1.90 -8.73
N ALA A 256 18.01 -2.65 -9.41
CA ALA A 256 17.66 -3.95 -9.99
C ALA A 256 17.17 -4.97 -8.94
N ALA A 257 17.55 -4.81 -7.66
CA ALA A 257 17.11 -5.68 -6.57
C ALA A 257 15.75 -5.29 -5.99
N VAL A 258 15.01 -4.39 -6.64
CA VAL A 258 13.58 -4.18 -6.39
C VAL A 258 12.83 -5.47 -6.73
N GLY A 259 12.87 -5.94 -7.98
CA GLY A 259 12.10 -7.13 -8.39
C GLY A 259 12.97 -8.36 -8.62
N ASP A 260 12.43 -9.55 -8.34
CA ASP A 260 13.02 -10.83 -8.75
C ASP A 260 12.25 -11.39 -9.97
N VAL A 261 12.75 -11.09 -11.17
CA VAL A 261 12.10 -11.49 -12.43
C VAL A 261 12.13 -13.01 -12.64
N ALA A 262 13.16 -13.71 -12.12
CA ALA A 262 13.25 -15.15 -12.23
C ALA A 262 12.16 -15.81 -11.38
N THR A 263 12.05 -15.42 -10.11
CA THR A 263 10.97 -15.89 -9.22
C THR A 263 9.59 -15.53 -9.77
N ALA A 264 9.43 -14.32 -10.34
CA ALA A 264 8.18 -13.94 -10.99
C ALA A 264 7.83 -14.87 -12.15
N ARG A 265 8.80 -15.18 -13.04
CA ARG A 265 8.62 -16.10 -14.16
C ARG A 265 8.14 -17.47 -13.70
N ASP A 266 8.82 -18.05 -12.72
CA ASP A 266 8.45 -19.36 -12.15
C ASP A 266 7.03 -19.33 -11.56
N SER A 267 6.66 -18.22 -10.92
CA SER A 267 5.32 -18.01 -10.36
C SER A 267 4.25 -17.92 -11.44
N TYR A 268 4.51 -17.20 -12.54
CA TYR A 268 3.61 -17.12 -13.70
C TYR A 268 3.45 -18.48 -14.39
N GLU A 269 4.55 -19.22 -14.60
CA GLU A 269 4.52 -20.57 -15.19
C GLU A 269 3.69 -21.52 -14.35
N SER A 270 3.94 -21.54 -13.03
CA SER A 270 3.18 -22.35 -12.08
C SER A 270 1.69 -22.00 -12.10
N LEU A 271 1.35 -20.72 -12.18
CA LEU A 271 -0.04 -20.26 -12.21
C LEU A 271 -0.75 -20.64 -13.53
N ILE A 272 -0.05 -20.52 -14.67
CA ILE A 272 -0.57 -20.95 -15.99
C ILE A 272 -0.88 -22.43 -15.98
N LEU A 273 0.05 -23.26 -15.48
CA LEU A 273 -0.15 -24.70 -15.36
C LEU A 273 -1.33 -25.03 -14.43
N ALA A 274 -1.46 -24.32 -13.31
CA ALA A 274 -2.58 -24.52 -12.38
C ALA A 274 -3.94 -24.26 -13.07
N PHE A 275 -4.07 -23.17 -13.83
CA PHE A 275 -5.29 -22.92 -14.61
C PHE A 275 -5.51 -23.96 -15.71
N GLN A 276 -4.48 -24.35 -16.47
CA GLN A 276 -4.61 -25.34 -17.54
C GLN A 276 -4.98 -26.74 -17.03
N SER A 277 -4.64 -27.07 -15.78
CA SER A 277 -4.99 -28.35 -15.17
C SER A 277 -6.48 -28.46 -14.78
N LYS A 278 -7.22 -27.33 -14.71
CA LYS A 278 -8.64 -27.33 -14.36
C LYS A 278 -9.47 -27.84 -15.56
N PRO A 279 -10.40 -28.80 -15.36
CA PRO A 279 -11.25 -29.32 -16.44
C PRO A 279 -12.17 -28.27 -17.08
N ARG A 280 -12.55 -27.25 -16.30
CA ARG A 280 -13.34 -26.10 -16.72
C ARG A 280 -12.88 -24.88 -15.95
N LEU A 281 -12.87 -23.73 -16.63
CA LEU A 281 -12.58 -22.44 -16.04
C LEU A 281 -13.87 -21.62 -15.98
N GLY A 282 -14.09 -20.95 -14.85
CA GLY A 282 -15.04 -19.84 -14.76
C GLY A 282 -14.56 -18.64 -15.59
N GLU A 283 -15.44 -17.64 -15.77
CA GLU A 283 -15.15 -16.47 -16.60
C GLU A 283 -13.90 -15.72 -16.12
N PHE A 284 -13.83 -15.39 -14.82
CA PHE A 284 -12.68 -14.69 -14.26
C PHE A 284 -11.40 -15.53 -14.29
N GLU A 285 -11.50 -16.85 -14.14
CA GLU A 285 -10.34 -17.74 -14.23
C GLU A 285 -9.78 -17.81 -15.65
N ALA A 286 -10.66 -17.87 -16.65
CA ALA A 286 -10.27 -17.85 -18.06
C ALA A 286 -9.62 -16.51 -18.43
N TRP A 287 -10.18 -15.39 -17.96
CA TRP A 287 -9.57 -14.07 -18.13
C TRP A 287 -8.22 -13.97 -17.38
N SER A 288 -8.14 -14.46 -16.14
CA SER A 288 -6.91 -14.45 -15.35
C SER A 288 -5.79 -15.24 -16.02
N LEU A 289 -6.09 -16.40 -16.63
CA LEU A 289 -5.13 -17.16 -17.42
C LEU A 289 -4.57 -16.33 -18.59
N GLN A 290 -5.43 -15.59 -19.31
CA GLN A 290 -4.99 -14.74 -20.41
C GLN A 290 -4.09 -13.60 -19.92
N ALA A 291 -4.51 -12.86 -18.88
CA ALA A 291 -3.72 -11.77 -18.30
C ALA A 291 -2.37 -12.26 -17.73
N THR A 292 -2.36 -13.47 -17.15
CA THR A 292 -1.15 -14.13 -16.63
C THR A 292 -0.13 -14.40 -17.75
N ARG A 293 -0.59 -14.90 -18.92
CA ARG A 293 0.28 -15.13 -20.09
C ARG A 293 0.82 -13.83 -20.66
N GLU A 294 -0.02 -12.81 -20.75
CA GLU A 294 0.38 -11.49 -21.24
C GLU A 294 1.46 -10.88 -20.36
N ARG A 295 1.25 -10.84 -19.03
CA ARG A 295 2.27 -10.34 -18.10
C ARG A 295 3.55 -11.17 -18.10
N GLN A 296 3.47 -12.49 -18.22
CA GLN A 296 4.65 -13.34 -18.37
C GLN A 296 5.49 -12.93 -19.59
N ALA A 297 4.84 -12.65 -20.73
CA ALA A 297 5.51 -12.22 -21.96
C ALA A 297 6.23 -10.85 -21.80
N LEU A 298 5.75 -9.99 -20.89
CA LEU A 298 6.34 -8.69 -20.60
C LEU A 298 7.59 -8.75 -19.70
N LEU A 299 7.86 -9.88 -19.04
CA LEU A 299 8.95 -9.99 -18.06
C LEU A 299 10.35 -9.68 -18.63
N GLY A 300 10.58 -9.96 -19.91
CA GLY A 300 11.84 -9.55 -20.56
C GLY A 300 12.01 -8.03 -20.68
N GLY A 301 10.90 -7.29 -20.81
CA GLY A 301 10.90 -5.83 -20.74
C GLY A 301 11.12 -5.32 -19.31
N VAL A 302 10.48 -5.97 -18.34
CA VAL A 302 10.65 -5.66 -16.90
C VAL A 302 12.10 -5.84 -16.46
N GLU A 303 12.78 -6.90 -16.91
CA GLU A 303 14.20 -7.13 -16.63
C GLU A 303 15.08 -5.97 -17.11
N ARG A 304 14.81 -5.43 -18.32
CA ARG A 304 15.53 -4.26 -18.84
C ARG A 304 15.23 -2.99 -18.03
N ILE A 305 13.98 -2.80 -17.61
CA ILE A 305 13.59 -1.67 -16.75
C ILE A 305 14.36 -1.74 -15.44
N LEU A 306 14.34 -2.88 -14.74
CA LEU A 306 15.04 -3.06 -13.48
C LEU A 306 16.56 -2.90 -13.62
N ALA A 307 17.16 -3.44 -14.67
CA ALA A 307 18.59 -3.29 -14.96
C ALA A 307 19.01 -1.83 -15.23
N SER A 308 18.08 -0.98 -15.69
CA SER A 308 18.32 0.44 -15.96
C SER A 308 18.20 1.34 -14.73
N LEU A 309 17.70 0.82 -13.61
CA LEU A 309 17.50 1.61 -12.40
C LEU A 309 18.84 2.03 -11.78
N PRO A 310 18.97 3.28 -11.32
CA PRO A 310 20.14 3.69 -10.54
C PRO A 310 20.11 3.00 -9.16
N PRO A 311 21.17 3.15 -8.35
CA PRO A 311 21.06 2.86 -6.92
C PRO A 311 19.93 3.69 -6.28
N LEU A 312 19.08 3.04 -5.49
CA LEU A 312 17.90 3.62 -4.85
C LEU A 312 18.00 3.52 -3.33
N THR A 313 17.30 4.41 -2.63
CA THR A 313 17.28 4.44 -1.17
C THR A 313 16.37 3.34 -0.62
N ILE A 314 16.92 2.55 0.29
CA ILE A 314 16.13 1.74 1.23
C ILE A 314 16.16 2.37 2.62
N GLN A 315 15.05 2.33 3.33
CA GLN A 315 14.91 2.78 4.72
C GLN A 315 13.71 2.11 5.38
N ILE A 316 13.52 2.30 6.69
CA ILE A 316 12.25 1.91 7.33
C ILE A 316 11.10 2.69 6.64
N LEU A 317 10.03 1.97 6.32
CA LEU A 317 8.85 2.44 5.61
C LEU A 317 7.58 2.00 6.33
N HIS A 318 6.41 2.47 5.88
CA HIS A 318 5.13 2.00 6.41
C HIS A 318 4.91 0.51 6.12
N GLY A 319 5.40 0.04 4.96
CA GLY A 319 5.47 -1.36 4.55
C GLY A 319 4.20 -1.86 3.85
N ASP A 320 3.08 -1.17 4.03
CA ASP A 320 1.82 -1.47 3.35
C ASP A 320 1.04 -0.20 2.91
N LEU A 321 1.74 0.89 2.57
CA LEU A 321 1.06 2.15 2.26
C LEU A 321 0.32 2.06 0.92
N SER A 322 -1.00 1.99 1.01
CA SER A 322 -1.93 1.89 -0.11
C SER A 322 -3.22 2.66 0.23
N GLY A 323 -4.10 2.88 -0.75
CA GLY A 323 -5.32 3.69 -0.57
C GLY A 323 -6.14 3.35 0.68
N PRO A 324 -6.42 2.06 0.99
CA PRO A 324 -7.12 1.65 2.21
C PRO A 324 -6.46 2.11 3.52
N ASN A 325 -5.14 2.30 3.52
CA ASN A 325 -4.34 2.63 4.71
C ASN A 325 -4.09 4.14 4.87
N VAL A 326 -4.73 4.96 4.05
CA VAL A 326 -4.72 6.42 4.15
C VAL A 326 -6.14 6.90 4.43
N LEU A 327 -6.36 7.45 5.62
CA LEU A 327 -7.62 8.07 5.98
C LEU A 327 -7.61 9.53 5.52
N LEU A 328 -8.58 9.89 4.70
CA LEU A 328 -8.80 11.23 4.18
C LEU A 328 -9.94 11.91 4.92
N LYS A 329 -9.73 13.18 5.29
CA LYS A 329 -10.80 14.09 5.69
C LYS A 329 -10.84 15.21 4.66
N ASP A 330 -11.94 15.27 3.91
CA ASP A 330 -12.07 16.12 2.73
C ASP A 330 -10.98 15.81 1.69
N ASP A 331 -9.98 16.70 1.55
CA ASP A 331 -8.82 16.50 0.67
C ASP A 331 -7.51 16.23 1.43
N ASP A 332 -7.53 16.30 2.76
CA ASP A 332 -6.33 16.13 3.60
C ASP A 332 -6.14 14.68 4.04
N ALA A 333 -4.88 14.24 4.11
CA ALA A 333 -4.51 12.98 4.76
C ALA A 333 -4.60 13.13 6.28
N ALA A 334 -5.71 12.67 6.84
CA ALA A 334 -6.04 12.78 8.25
C ALA A 334 -5.27 11.78 9.13
N ALA A 335 -4.98 10.57 8.63
CA ALA A 335 -4.16 9.59 9.34
C ALA A 335 -3.63 8.48 8.43
N PHE A 336 -2.47 7.93 8.77
CA PHE A 336 -2.00 6.63 8.30
C PHE A 336 -2.34 5.53 9.31
N VAL A 337 -2.73 4.36 8.80
CA VAL A 337 -3.15 3.20 9.60
C VAL A 337 -2.58 1.89 9.06
N ASP A 338 -2.61 0.82 9.85
CA ASP A 338 -2.18 -0.52 9.43
C ASP A 338 -0.72 -0.61 8.95
N PHE A 339 0.18 -0.07 9.77
CA PHE A 339 1.62 -0.22 9.63
C PHE A 339 2.04 -1.70 9.66
N ARG A 340 3.15 -2.01 8.98
CA ARG A 340 3.85 -3.29 9.11
C ARG A 340 5.01 -3.18 10.13
N PRO A 341 5.59 -4.30 10.57
CA PRO A 341 6.77 -4.27 11.41
C PRO A 341 7.92 -3.53 10.73
N PRO A 342 8.77 -2.81 11.47
CA PRO A 342 9.81 -1.96 10.91
C PRO A 342 10.78 -2.77 10.06
N THR A 343 10.65 -2.63 8.73
CA THR A 343 11.44 -3.35 7.74
C THR A 343 11.98 -2.38 6.71
N PRO A 344 13.30 -2.40 6.41
CA PRO A 344 13.85 -1.58 5.36
C PRO A 344 13.31 -1.98 3.99
N TRP A 345 12.83 -1.01 3.21
CA TRP A 345 12.37 -1.24 1.85
C TRP A 345 12.64 -0.03 0.94
N TYR A 346 12.50 -0.22 -0.38
CA TYR A 346 12.74 0.82 -1.37
C TYR A 346 11.74 1.96 -1.26
N LEU A 347 12.24 3.18 -1.04
CA LEU A 347 11.44 4.39 -0.94
C LEU A 347 10.56 4.59 -2.19
N ALA A 348 11.18 4.41 -3.36
CA ALA A 348 10.54 4.51 -4.66
C ALA A 348 9.33 3.57 -4.81
N TRP A 349 9.35 2.39 -4.16
CA TRP A 349 8.23 1.44 -4.20
C TRP A 349 7.02 1.96 -3.44
N GLU A 350 7.20 2.46 -2.22
CA GLU A 350 6.08 2.91 -1.40
C GLU A 350 5.39 4.15 -2.01
N ILE A 351 6.18 5.06 -2.60
CA ILE A 351 5.66 6.20 -3.38
C ILE A 351 4.81 5.71 -4.56
N ALA A 352 5.35 4.78 -5.34
CA ALA A 352 4.65 4.24 -6.51
C ALA A 352 3.41 3.44 -6.13
N ARG A 353 3.44 2.70 -5.02
CA ARG A 353 2.33 1.86 -4.58
C ARG A 353 1.06 2.66 -4.30
N LEU A 354 1.19 3.85 -3.71
CA LEU A 354 0.06 4.74 -3.49
C LEU A 354 -0.24 5.61 -4.73
N GLY A 355 0.79 6.20 -5.35
CA GLY A 355 0.60 7.15 -6.45
C GLY A 355 0.21 6.51 -7.79
N CYS A 356 0.59 5.25 -8.01
CA CYS A 356 0.22 4.47 -9.20
C CYS A 356 -0.95 3.52 -8.93
N ASP A 357 -1.78 3.79 -7.91
CA ASP A 357 -2.99 3.00 -7.65
C ASP A 357 -3.87 2.91 -8.92
N PRO A 358 -4.32 1.71 -9.33
CA PRO A 358 -5.06 1.53 -10.57
C PRO A 358 -6.32 2.38 -10.69
N SER A 359 -7.02 2.62 -9.57
CA SER A 359 -8.24 3.44 -9.58
C SER A 359 -7.90 4.90 -9.84
N SER A 360 -6.81 5.39 -9.27
CA SER A 360 -6.28 6.74 -9.54
C SER A 360 -5.91 6.91 -11.00
N VAL A 361 -5.19 5.93 -11.55
CA VAL A 361 -4.72 5.94 -12.94
C VAL A 361 -5.89 5.95 -13.92
N LEU A 362 -6.86 5.05 -13.75
CA LEU A 362 -7.98 4.91 -14.67
C LEU A 362 -9.02 6.04 -14.54
N ALA A 363 -9.26 6.53 -13.32
CA ALA A 363 -10.27 7.57 -13.11
C ALA A 363 -9.86 8.96 -13.63
N ASN A 364 -8.56 9.23 -13.72
CA ASN A 364 -8.05 10.53 -14.15
C ASN A 364 -7.54 10.53 -15.61
N GLY A 365 -7.40 9.35 -16.23
CA GLY A 365 -6.70 9.20 -17.51
C GLY A 365 -5.19 9.50 -17.38
N VAL A 366 -4.40 9.20 -18.41
CA VAL A 366 -2.92 9.34 -18.36
C VAL A 366 -2.49 10.77 -18.02
N GLU A 367 -3.05 11.77 -18.69
CA GLU A 367 -2.65 13.19 -18.51
C GLU A 367 -3.04 13.74 -17.14
N GLY A 368 -4.29 13.51 -16.72
CA GLY A 368 -4.79 13.95 -15.41
C GLY A 368 -4.08 13.23 -14.27
N TRP A 369 -3.82 11.94 -14.42
CA TRP A 369 -3.03 11.17 -13.46
C TRP A 369 -1.59 11.66 -13.40
N LEU A 370 -0.91 11.91 -14.53
CA LEU A 370 0.48 12.40 -14.53
C LEU A 370 0.58 13.77 -13.84
N THR A 371 -0.39 14.65 -14.09
CA THR A 371 -0.46 15.95 -13.39
C THR A 371 -0.56 15.73 -11.88
N GLY A 372 -1.50 14.90 -11.43
CA GLY A 372 -1.65 14.57 -10.01
C GLY A 372 -0.43 13.87 -9.40
N TYR A 373 0.18 12.93 -10.11
CA TYR A 373 1.39 12.24 -9.66
C TYR A 373 2.57 13.21 -9.51
N THR A 374 2.66 14.18 -10.42
CA THR A 374 3.65 15.27 -10.34
C THR A 374 3.39 16.15 -9.12
N ASP A 375 2.14 16.58 -8.89
CA ASP A 375 1.76 17.36 -7.71
C ASP A 375 2.10 16.63 -6.40
N LEU A 376 1.80 15.33 -6.33
CA LEU A 376 2.18 14.48 -5.20
C LEU A 376 3.69 14.44 -5.00
N THR A 377 4.45 14.26 -6.08
CA THR A 377 5.91 14.10 -6.02
C THR A 377 6.60 15.41 -5.63
N LEU A 378 6.11 16.55 -6.12
CA LEU A 378 6.60 17.88 -5.74
C LEU A 378 6.31 18.17 -4.27
N ALA A 379 5.07 17.99 -3.82
CA ALA A 379 4.69 18.18 -2.43
C ALA A 379 5.44 17.23 -1.48
N TYR A 380 5.67 16.00 -1.92
CA TYR A 380 6.51 15.02 -1.22
C TYR A 380 7.94 15.52 -1.05
N ARG A 381 8.57 16.01 -2.12
CA ARG A 381 9.94 16.54 -2.08
C ARG A 381 10.06 17.72 -1.13
N ASP A 382 9.10 18.62 -1.16
CA ASP A 382 9.09 19.80 -0.28
C ASP A 382 8.99 19.40 1.20
N ALA A 383 8.18 18.37 1.49
CA ALA A 383 8.04 17.81 2.84
C ALA A 383 9.20 16.89 3.26
N ASN A 384 9.97 16.35 2.31
CA ASN A 384 11.15 15.53 2.54
C ASN A 384 12.33 15.96 1.64
N PRO A 385 13.00 17.10 1.94
CA PRO A 385 14.07 17.63 1.08
C PRO A 385 15.31 16.75 0.99
N LYS A 386 15.42 15.71 1.83
CA LYS A 386 16.52 14.74 1.82
C LYS A 386 16.28 13.58 0.85
N ALA A 387 15.08 13.44 0.32
CA ALA A 387 14.77 12.40 -0.67
C ALA A 387 15.61 12.62 -1.93
N SER A 388 16.17 11.54 -2.46
CA SER A 388 16.93 11.62 -3.71
C SER A 388 15.99 11.85 -4.88
N ALA A 389 16.36 12.75 -5.79
CA ALA A 389 15.66 12.91 -7.07
C ALA A 389 15.60 11.58 -7.86
N ASN A 390 16.61 10.71 -7.71
CA ASN A 390 16.59 9.39 -8.32
C ASN A 390 15.46 8.51 -7.80
N ASP A 391 15.14 8.56 -6.50
CA ASP A 391 14.02 7.77 -5.93
C ASP A 391 12.68 8.27 -6.47
N LEU A 392 12.52 9.60 -6.57
CA LEU A 392 11.30 10.25 -7.04
C LEU A 392 11.04 10.01 -8.53
N VAL A 393 12.07 10.08 -9.37
CA VAL A 393 11.92 9.78 -10.81
C VAL A 393 11.77 8.28 -11.05
N SER A 394 12.53 7.46 -10.31
CA SER A 394 12.52 6.01 -10.51
C SER A 394 11.28 5.31 -9.96
N SER A 395 10.46 5.98 -9.14
CA SER A 395 9.22 5.42 -8.59
C SER A 395 8.28 4.92 -9.69
N LEU A 396 8.22 5.60 -10.85
CA LEU A 396 7.42 5.13 -12.00
C LEU A 396 7.91 3.77 -12.53
N ARG A 397 9.20 3.65 -12.82
CA ARG A 397 9.82 2.38 -13.27
C ARG A 397 9.67 1.28 -12.23
N VAL A 398 9.89 1.62 -10.96
CA VAL A 398 9.77 0.69 -9.83
C VAL A 398 8.34 0.20 -9.71
N GLY A 399 7.34 1.08 -9.75
CA GLY A 399 5.93 0.73 -9.72
C GLY A 399 5.55 -0.22 -10.84
N CYS A 400 5.86 0.15 -12.10
CA CYS A 400 5.59 -0.70 -13.26
C CYS A 400 6.25 -2.08 -13.12
N ALA A 401 7.55 -2.13 -12.79
CA ALA A 401 8.28 -3.38 -12.69
C ALA A 401 7.76 -4.28 -11.56
N ALA A 402 7.60 -3.73 -10.35
CA ALA A 402 7.17 -4.47 -9.18
C ALA A 402 5.77 -5.05 -9.35
N VAL A 403 4.82 -4.26 -9.88
CA VAL A 403 3.46 -4.73 -10.11
C VAL A 403 3.40 -5.79 -11.21
N LEU A 404 4.16 -5.64 -12.30
CA LEU A 404 4.20 -6.65 -13.37
C LEU A 404 4.87 -7.96 -12.91
N CYS A 405 5.80 -7.89 -11.94
CA CYS A 405 6.36 -9.08 -11.29
C CYS A 405 5.35 -9.80 -10.36
N SER A 406 4.25 -9.14 -9.97
CA SER A 406 3.25 -9.74 -9.08
C SER A 406 2.19 -10.54 -9.84
N THR A 407 1.97 -11.77 -9.38
CA THR A 407 0.88 -12.63 -9.87
C THR A 407 -0.47 -12.31 -9.23
N PHE A 408 -0.50 -11.44 -8.21
CA PHE A 408 -1.74 -11.01 -7.58
C PHE A 408 -2.40 -9.88 -8.41
N PRO A 409 -3.74 -9.87 -8.56
CA PRO A 409 -4.74 -10.78 -7.99
C PRO A 409 -5.04 -12.03 -8.81
N PHE A 410 -4.38 -12.28 -9.94
CA PHE A 410 -4.67 -13.42 -10.83
C PHE A 410 -4.42 -14.78 -10.16
N SER A 411 -3.57 -14.81 -9.13
CA SER A 411 -3.32 -16.01 -8.33
C SER A 411 -4.45 -16.34 -7.34
N ALA A 412 -5.36 -15.41 -7.03
CA ALA A 412 -6.41 -15.60 -6.02
C ALA A 412 -7.36 -16.77 -6.33
N PRO A 413 -7.89 -16.97 -7.56
CA PRO A 413 -8.75 -18.12 -7.87
C PRO A 413 -8.08 -19.49 -7.71
N VAL A 414 -6.75 -19.53 -7.64
CA VAL A 414 -5.98 -20.78 -7.43
C VAL A 414 -5.56 -20.91 -5.96
N LYS A 415 -4.96 -19.86 -5.40
CA LYS A 415 -4.36 -19.91 -4.06
C LYS A 415 -5.34 -19.60 -2.93
N ARG A 416 -6.35 -18.77 -3.20
CA ARG A 416 -7.32 -18.24 -2.22
C ARG A 416 -8.72 -18.10 -2.85
N PRO A 417 -9.35 -19.19 -3.33
CA PRO A 417 -10.62 -19.08 -4.05
C PRO A 417 -11.75 -18.46 -3.23
N HIS A 418 -11.68 -18.53 -1.89
CA HIS A 418 -12.69 -17.99 -0.99
C HIS A 418 -12.71 -16.45 -0.89
N ILE A 419 -11.63 -15.76 -1.30
CA ILE A 419 -11.61 -14.28 -1.31
C ILE A 419 -12.03 -13.69 -2.65
N VAL A 420 -12.30 -14.54 -3.65
CA VAL A 420 -12.67 -14.08 -4.98
C VAL A 420 -14.14 -13.65 -4.98
N ASP A 421 -14.35 -12.35 -5.05
CA ASP A 421 -15.65 -11.72 -5.24
C ASP A 421 -15.60 -10.70 -6.39
N ALA A 422 -16.74 -10.11 -6.73
CA ALA A 422 -16.86 -9.15 -7.82
C ALA A 422 -15.94 -7.92 -7.63
N ALA A 423 -15.63 -7.53 -6.39
CA ALA A 423 -14.75 -6.41 -6.11
C ALA A 423 -13.29 -6.78 -6.44
N LEU A 424 -12.83 -7.97 -6.02
CA LEU A 424 -11.50 -8.47 -6.37
C LEU A 424 -11.34 -8.67 -7.89
N GLU A 425 -12.38 -9.17 -8.56
CA GLU A 425 -12.36 -9.31 -10.02
C GLU A 425 -12.23 -7.96 -10.73
N SER A 426 -13.04 -6.98 -10.31
CA SER A 426 -12.99 -5.62 -10.84
C SER A 426 -11.63 -4.98 -10.61
N TYR A 427 -11.08 -5.11 -9.40
CA TYR A 427 -9.74 -4.65 -9.06
C TYR A 427 -8.67 -5.31 -9.93
N GLY A 428 -8.74 -6.63 -10.15
CA GLY A 428 -7.77 -7.34 -11.00
C GLY A 428 -7.77 -6.85 -12.44
N ARG A 429 -8.94 -6.60 -13.01
CA ARG A 429 -9.08 -6.05 -14.36
C ARG A 429 -8.55 -4.62 -14.44
N ALA A 430 -8.93 -3.77 -13.48
CA ALA A 430 -8.47 -2.39 -13.40
C ALA A 430 -6.94 -2.33 -13.26
N ARG A 431 -6.35 -3.15 -12.39
CA ARG A 431 -4.92 -3.24 -12.19
C ARG A 431 -4.20 -3.64 -13.47
N HIS A 432 -4.63 -4.72 -14.11
CA HIS A 432 -4.05 -5.16 -15.38
C HIS A 432 -4.05 -4.05 -16.44
N GLN A 433 -5.18 -3.37 -16.62
CA GLN A 433 -5.31 -2.29 -17.59
C GLN A 433 -4.41 -1.09 -17.26
N ALA A 434 -4.40 -0.65 -16.00
CA ALA A 434 -3.58 0.46 -15.54
C ALA A 434 -2.08 0.17 -15.75
N ASP A 435 -1.62 -1.03 -15.42
CA ASP A 435 -0.22 -1.40 -15.55
C ASP A 435 0.26 -1.39 -17.00
N LEU A 436 -0.56 -1.91 -17.93
CA LEU A 436 -0.22 -1.89 -19.36
C LEU A 436 -0.17 -0.45 -19.89
N MET A 437 -1.11 0.39 -19.47
CA MET A 437 -1.15 1.80 -19.87
C MET A 437 0.07 2.56 -19.35
N LEU A 438 0.45 2.36 -18.08
CA LEU A 438 1.64 2.97 -17.50
C LEU A 438 2.92 2.46 -18.15
N LEU A 439 3.02 1.16 -18.45
CA LEU A 439 4.17 0.57 -19.12
C LEU A 439 4.38 1.17 -20.51
N ASP A 440 3.31 1.30 -21.29
CA ASP A 440 3.34 1.86 -22.65
C ASP A 440 3.81 3.33 -22.67
N GLN A 441 3.39 4.11 -21.68
CA GLN A 441 3.69 5.54 -21.60
C GLN A 441 4.94 5.87 -20.79
N LEU A 442 5.58 4.87 -20.16
CA LEU A 442 6.63 5.05 -19.15
C LEU A 442 7.75 6.04 -19.56
N PRO A 443 8.33 6.00 -20.78
CA PRO A 443 9.37 6.95 -21.16
C PRO A 443 8.91 8.41 -21.15
N VAL A 444 7.68 8.67 -21.60
CA VAL A 444 7.09 10.01 -21.66
C VAL A 444 6.78 10.52 -20.26
N LEU A 445 6.17 9.66 -19.42
CA LEU A 445 5.83 9.99 -18.03
C LEU A 445 7.08 10.33 -17.22
N GLU A 446 8.16 9.59 -17.41
CA GLU A 446 9.41 9.78 -16.68
C GLU A 446 10.14 11.06 -17.10
N GLU A 447 10.17 11.41 -18.38
CA GLU A 447 10.77 12.68 -18.82
C GLU A 447 9.97 13.88 -18.29
N ALA A 448 8.63 13.82 -18.36
CA ALA A 448 7.78 14.88 -17.82
C ALA A 448 7.99 15.07 -16.31
N LEU A 449 8.07 13.97 -15.54
CA LEU A 449 8.33 14.04 -14.11
C LEU A 449 9.74 14.57 -13.81
N ARG A 450 10.73 14.16 -14.60
CA ARG A 450 12.12 14.67 -14.49
C ARG A 450 12.18 16.16 -14.74
N ASP A 451 11.48 16.66 -15.74
CA ASP A 451 11.42 18.10 -16.05
C ASP A 451 10.76 18.90 -14.94
N ALA A 452 9.69 18.39 -14.34
CA ALA A 452 9.04 19.04 -13.20
C ALA A 452 9.93 19.08 -11.94
N LEU A 453 10.84 18.12 -11.78
CA LEU A 453 11.74 18.01 -10.63
C LEU A 453 13.07 18.76 -10.80
N ARG A 454 13.40 19.25 -12.00
CA ARG A 454 14.54 20.14 -12.24
C ARG A 454 14.26 21.54 -11.72
#